data_AF-A0A7L1TU80-F1
#
_entry.id   AF-A0A7L1TU80-F1
#
_cell.length_a   1.000
_cell.length_b   1.000
_cell.length_c   1.000
_cell.angle_alpha   90.00
_cell.angle_beta   90.00
_cell.angle_gamma   90.00
#
_symmetry.space_group_name_H-M   'P 1'
#
loop_
_entity.id
_entity.type
_entity.pdbx_description
1 polymer ?
#
loop_
_entity_poly.entity_id
_entity_poly.type
_entity_poly.pdbx_seq_one_letter_code
_entity_poly.pdbx_strand_id
1 'polypeptide(L)'
;GIFSLQLSVQADIAPVAQVLVYTTAPSREVIADSAKFYTELCFNNKVDLSFSPSEGLPSSDAHLQFQASPNSLCAVRAVDKSVLLMKPEADLSATSVYDLLPVKEFHGYVYGSNAPLEEPMWNCVTVEPIVRDGITYVPVMGGHEEDTYSILKEMGLKVFTNTNVRKPWFCSPGNHMHSSPESARFGAPVAMAGPPMLSTPEEVTETVRKYFPETWIWSLVPLSSEGKADLEVTIPDTITEWKANAFCTSADTGFGLSPTVSLRAFQPFFVELTMPYSVVRGESFTLKATVFNYLPACIRVSITLAQSTHFLAALVENEKESYCLCENVRKTVAWLVTPKSLGQVEFSVTTEALQNQQPCGNYIVESPEKGRKDTVVRQLLVEPEGIEKETTQNSVLCVKG
;
A
#
# COMPACT_ATOMS: atom_id res chain seq x y z
N GLY A 1 29.45 -28.27 25.24
CA GLY A 1 28.48 -27.76 26.25
C GLY A 1 27.41 -26.96 25.54
N ILE A 2 26.45 -26.40 26.26
CA ILE A 2 25.46 -25.45 25.71
C ILE A 2 25.77 -24.08 26.30
N PHE A 3 25.84 -23.05 25.44
CA PHE A 3 25.99 -21.66 25.85
C PHE A 3 24.80 -20.86 25.31
N SER A 4 23.94 -20.39 26.20
CA SER A 4 22.69 -19.71 25.84
C SER A 4 22.82 -18.22 26.06
N LEU A 5 22.67 -17.44 24.99
CA LEU A 5 22.58 -15.99 25.03
C LEU A 5 21.12 -15.57 24.75
N GLN A 6 20.65 -14.53 25.44
CA GLN A 6 19.37 -13.89 25.14
C GLN A 6 19.65 -12.51 24.54
N LEU A 7 19.02 -12.22 23.40
CA LEU A 7 19.11 -10.94 22.69
C LEU A 7 17.70 -10.38 22.54
N SER A 8 17.49 -9.15 23.01
CA SER A 8 16.21 -8.45 22.87
C SER A 8 16.14 -7.81 21.48
N VAL A 9 15.27 -8.33 20.61
CA VAL A 9 15.06 -7.76 19.28
C VAL A 9 14.31 -6.41 19.41
N GLN A 10 14.89 -5.35 18.87
CA GLN A 10 14.33 -4.00 18.80
C GLN A 10 14.47 -3.46 17.36
N ALA A 11 13.79 -2.36 17.03
CA ALA A 11 13.66 -1.89 15.65
C ALA A 11 14.91 -1.17 15.10
N ASP A 12 15.86 -0.83 15.96
CA ASP A 12 17.21 -0.35 15.63
C ASP A 12 18.11 -1.45 15.04
N ILE A 13 17.76 -2.72 15.24
CA ILE A 13 18.49 -3.89 14.70
C ILE A 13 18.04 -4.21 13.26
N ALA A 14 16.92 -3.64 12.78
CA ALA A 14 16.40 -3.90 11.45
C ALA A 14 17.22 -3.20 10.35
N PRO A 15 17.44 -3.83 9.17
CA PRO A 15 16.78 -5.06 8.70
C PRO A 15 17.52 -6.38 9.00
N VAL A 16 18.79 -6.35 9.42
CA VAL A 16 19.63 -7.55 9.59
C VAL A 16 20.48 -7.44 10.86
N ALA A 17 20.26 -8.34 11.81
CA ALA A 17 21.16 -8.54 12.94
C ALA A 17 22.35 -9.42 12.52
N GLN A 18 23.56 -8.87 12.49
CA GLN A 18 24.79 -9.66 12.43
C GLN A 18 25.32 -9.87 13.86
N VAL A 19 25.48 -11.13 14.29
CA VAL A 19 25.94 -11.49 15.64
C VAL A 19 27.27 -12.24 15.55
N LEU A 20 28.29 -11.73 16.25
CA LEU A 20 29.60 -12.37 16.42
C LEU A 20 29.69 -13.02 17.81
N VAL A 21 30.20 -14.25 17.87
CA VAL A 21 30.68 -14.86 19.12
C VAL A 21 32.15 -15.25 18.92
N TYR A 22 33.03 -14.87 19.83
CA TYR A 22 34.44 -15.26 19.77
C TYR A 22 35.04 -15.52 21.15
N THR A 23 36.14 -16.29 21.18
CA THR A 23 36.92 -16.56 22.38
C THR A 23 38.41 -16.65 22.06
N THR A 24 39.25 -16.26 23.01
CA THR A 24 40.71 -16.30 22.89
C THR A 24 41.29 -17.45 23.71
N ALA A 25 41.87 -18.45 23.06
CA ALA A 25 42.51 -19.57 23.74
C ALA A 25 43.86 -19.15 24.37
N PRO A 26 44.37 -19.86 25.41
CA PRO A 26 45.68 -19.59 25.99
C PRO A 26 46.87 -19.69 25.00
N SER A 27 46.68 -20.38 23.87
CA SER A 27 47.59 -20.41 22.71
C SER A 27 47.71 -19.07 21.97
N ARG A 28 46.92 -18.04 22.35
CA ARG A 28 46.66 -16.80 21.61
C ARG A 28 45.93 -16.99 20.29
N GLU A 29 45.31 -18.15 20.07
CA GLU A 29 44.42 -18.42 18.95
C GLU A 29 43.03 -17.84 19.23
N VAL A 30 42.37 -17.30 18.20
CA VAL A 30 40.98 -16.82 18.32
C VAL A 30 40.06 -17.75 17.56
N ILE A 31 39.08 -18.32 18.27
CA ILE A 31 38.00 -19.10 17.69
C ILE A 31 36.77 -18.19 17.64
N ALA A 32 36.17 -18.04 16.47
CA ALA A 32 34.96 -17.23 16.28
C ALA A 32 33.92 -17.98 15.44
N ASP A 33 32.67 -17.54 15.57
CA ASP A 33 31.52 -17.93 14.75
C ASP A 33 30.62 -16.70 14.58
N SER A 34 29.84 -16.64 13.50
CA SER A 34 28.91 -15.53 13.26
C SER A 34 27.61 -16.00 12.60
N ALA A 35 26.51 -15.34 12.98
CA ALA A 35 25.18 -15.64 12.45
C ALA A 35 24.46 -14.36 12.03
N LYS A 36 23.69 -14.45 10.94
CA LYS A 36 22.85 -13.38 10.42
C LYS A 36 21.39 -13.71 10.64
N PHE A 37 20.65 -12.79 11.25
CA PHE A 37 19.22 -12.92 11.51
C PHE A 37 18.49 -11.77 10.82
N TYR A 38 17.68 -12.09 9.81
CA TYR A 38 16.77 -11.14 9.19
C TYR A 38 15.64 -10.82 10.18
N THR A 39 15.42 -9.54 10.49
CA THR A 39 14.37 -9.11 11.41
C THR A 39 13.20 -8.51 10.63
N GLU A 40 12.03 -8.43 11.26
CA GLU A 40 10.91 -7.69 10.70
C GLU A 40 11.24 -6.20 10.51
N LEU A 41 10.71 -5.59 9.45
CA LEU A 41 10.91 -4.18 9.12
C LEU A 41 10.04 -3.28 10.01
N CYS A 42 10.37 -3.28 11.30
CA CYS A 42 9.69 -2.52 12.34
C CYS A 42 10.19 -1.08 12.43
N PHE A 43 9.36 -0.16 12.90
CA PHE A 43 9.77 1.19 13.28
C PHE A 43 9.73 1.38 14.81
N ASN A 44 10.54 2.31 15.34
CA ASN A 44 10.54 2.66 16.77
C ASN A 44 9.28 3.46 17.15
N ASN A 45 8.92 4.47 16.36
CA ASN A 45 7.65 5.17 16.52
C ASN A 45 6.50 4.24 16.09
N LYS A 46 5.76 3.69 17.06
CA LYS A 46 4.60 2.83 16.77
C LYS A 46 3.40 3.71 16.43
N VAL A 47 2.98 3.71 15.17
CA VAL A 47 1.82 4.47 14.70
C VAL A 47 0.63 3.54 14.53
N ASP A 48 -0.48 3.87 15.17
CA ASP A 48 -1.80 3.30 14.91
C ASP A 48 -2.76 4.39 14.44
N LEU A 49 -3.74 3.98 13.63
CA LEU A 49 -4.69 4.84 12.95
C LEU A 49 -6.03 4.11 12.90
N SER A 50 -7.14 4.71 13.33
CA SER A 50 -8.45 4.05 13.31
C SER A 50 -9.60 5.01 13.00
N PHE A 51 -10.65 4.49 12.37
CA PHE A 51 -11.89 5.23 12.10
C PHE A 51 -12.97 4.89 13.12
N SER A 52 -13.64 5.92 13.63
CA SER A 52 -14.79 5.80 14.55
C SER A 52 -15.95 6.65 14.01
N PRO A 53 -17.02 6.05 13.47
CA PRO A 53 -17.21 4.62 13.18
C PRO A 53 -16.39 4.15 11.96
N SER A 54 -16.27 2.82 11.79
CA SER A 54 -15.61 2.19 10.62
C SER A 54 -16.56 1.93 9.43
N GLU A 55 -17.88 2.10 9.63
CA GLU A 55 -18.90 2.12 8.57
C GLU A 55 -19.84 3.30 8.83
N GLY A 56 -20.23 4.01 7.77
CA GLY A 56 -21.07 5.21 7.86
C GLY A 56 -21.79 5.54 6.55
N LEU A 57 -22.68 6.51 6.61
CA LEU A 57 -23.44 6.99 5.46
C LEU A 57 -22.61 8.02 4.65
N PRO A 58 -22.88 8.17 3.34
CA PRO A 58 -22.56 9.38 2.59
C PRO A 58 -22.93 10.65 3.38
N SER A 59 -22.01 11.60 3.48
CA SER A 59 -22.17 12.87 4.19
C SER A 59 -22.46 12.79 5.70
N SER A 60 -22.25 11.65 6.38
CA SER A 60 -22.19 11.63 7.86
C SER A 60 -20.76 11.86 8.37
N ASP A 61 -20.62 12.38 9.57
CA ASP A 61 -19.32 12.65 10.18
C ASP A 61 -18.69 11.39 10.80
N ALA A 62 -17.36 11.35 10.82
CA ALA A 62 -16.54 10.31 11.42
C ALA A 62 -15.25 10.90 12.01
N HIS A 63 -14.67 10.20 12.97
CA HIS A 63 -13.42 10.57 13.62
C HIS A 63 -12.29 9.68 13.14
N LEU A 64 -11.20 10.28 12.65
CA LEU A 64 -9.95 9.60 12.35
C LEU A 64 -8.98 9.78 13.51
N GLN A 65 -8.79 8.71 14.27
CA GLN A 65 -8.06 8.71 15.54
C GLN A 65 -6.63 8.23 15.34
N PHE A 66 -5.69 8.96 15.93
CA PHE A 66 -4.26 8.73 15.80
C PHE A 66 -3.66 8.35 17.16
N GLN A 67 -2.78 7.36 17.17
CA GLN A 67 -1.92 7.07 18.30
C GLN A 67 -0.47 6.85 17.82
N ALA A 68 0.46 7.65 18.31
CA ALA A 68 1.89 7.42 18.12
C ALA A 68 2.71 7.95 19.31
N SER A 69 4.02 8.18 19.12
CA SER A 69 4.86 8.77 20.17
C SER A 69 4.46 10.23 20.47
N PRO A 70 4.56 10.69 21.74
CA PRO A 70 4.27 12.07 22.12
C PRO A 70 4.89 13.13 21.20
N ASN A 71 4.14 14.20 20.94
CA ASN A 71 4.56 15.35 20.15
C ASN A 71 5.04 15.04 18.70
N SER A 72 4.76 13.84 18.16
CA SER A 72 5.09 13.53 16.77
C SER A 72 4.22 14.32 15.79
N LEU A 73 4.72 14.60 14.60
CA LEU A 73 3.93 15.13 13.48
C LEU A 73 3.55 13.98 12.54
N CYS A 74 2.25 13.75 12.35
CA CYS A 74 1.73 12.74 11.43
C CYS A 74 1.31 13.37 10.10
N ALA A 75 1.68 12.74 8.98
CA ALA A 75 1.11 12.99 7.67
C ALA A 75 0.13 11.87 7.34
N VAL A 76 -1.11 12.22 6.96
CA VAL A 76 -2.21 11.28 6.70
C VAL A 76 -2.76 11.45 5.29
N ARG A 77 -3.08 10.33 4.65
CA ARG A 77 -3.80 10.28 3.38
C ARG A 77 -4.98 9.32 3.46
N ALA A 78 -6.06 9.62 2.74
CA ALA A 78 -7.16 8.68 2.49
C ALA A 78 -7.60 8.77 1.02
N VAL A 79 -7.74 7.61 0.37
CA VAL A 79 -8.06 7.47 -1.05
C VAL A 79 -9.16 6.42 -1.27
N ASP A 80 -9.87 6.52 -2.39
CA ASP A 80 -10.84 5.50 -2.79
C ASP A 80 -10.10 4.21 -3.18
N LYS A 81 -10.64 3.04 -2.80
CA LYS A 81 -10.08 1.72 -3.11
C LYS A 81 -9.83 1.49 -4.61
N SER A 82 -10.62 2.08 -5.51
CA SER A 82 -10.41 2.02 -6.96
C SER A 82 -9.08 2.65 -7.39
N VAL A 83 -8.63 3.73 -6.72
CA VAL A 83 -7.33 4.37 -7.01
C VAL A 83 -6.18 3.42 -6.68
N LEU A 84 -6.26 2.70 -5.55
CA LEU A 84 -5.26 1.70 -5.16
C LEU A 84 -5.26 0.48 -6.08
N LEU A 85 -6.42 0.09 -6.63
CA LEU A 85 -6.50 -0.96 -7.65
C LEU A 85 -5.88 -0.54 -9.00
N MET A 86 -5.85 0.76 -9.30
CA MET A 86 -5.23 1.28 -10.53
C MET A 86 -3.70 1.39 -10.43
N LYS A 87 -3.14 1.72 -9.25
CA LYS A 87 -1.69 1.85 -9.03
C LYS A 87 -1.26 1.41 -7.61
N PRO A 88 -1.18 0.10 -7.32
CA PRO A 88 -0.79 -0.39 -6.00
C PRO A 88 0.69 -0.13 -5.66
N GLU A 89 1.55 -0.02 -6.67
CA GLU A 89 3.00 0.23 -6.54
C GLU A 89 3.35 1.60 -5.92
N ALA A 90 2.37 2.49 -5.78
CA ALA A 90 2.55 3.84 -5.25
C ALA A 90 2.27 3.98 -3.73
N ASP A 91 1.96 2.88 -3.01
CA ASP A 91 1.77 2.93 -1.56
C ASP A 91 3.11 2.88 -0.80
N LEU A 92 3.17 3.58 0.34
CA LEU A 92 4.35 3.64 1.19
C LEU A 92 4.39 2.40 2.09
N SER A 93 5.30 1.47 1.80
CA SER A 93 5.52 0.28 2.63
C SER A 93 6.77 0.41 3.52
N ALA A 94 6.86 -0.41 4.56
CA ALA A 94 8.08 -0.50 5.37
C ALA A 94 9.30 -0.87 4.51
N THR A 95 9.14 -1.79 3.56
CA THR A 95 10.17 -2.15 2.56
C THR A 95 10.62 -0.92 1.76
N SER A 96 9.67 -0.13 1.26
CA SER A 96 9.94 1.10 0.48
C SER A 96 10.78 2.11 1.28
N VAL A 97 10.61 2.20 2.61
CA VAL A 97 11.39 3.08 3.48
C VAL A 97 12.78 2.49 3.76
N TYR A 98 12.86 1.19 4.09
CA TYR A 98 14.14 0.51 4.33
C TYR A 98 15.01 0.43 3.07
N ASP A 99 14.41 0.37 1.87
CA ASP A 99 15.10 0.42 0.57
C ASP A 99 15.80 1.75 0.29
N LEU A 100 15.43 2.84 0.99
CA LEU A 100 16.13 4.13 0.90
C LEU A 100 17.37 4.21 1.80
N LEU A 101 17.63 3.22 2.66
CA LEU A 101 18.84 3.19 3.48
C LEU A 101 20.07 2.86 2.62
N PRO A 102 21.10 3.74 2.57
CA PRO A 102 22.25 3.56 1.68
C PRO A 102 23.17 2.41 2.10
N VAL A 103 23.09 1.99 3.36
CA VAL A 103 23.76 0.79 3.91
C VAL A 103 22.75 0.09 4.81
N LYS A 104 22.43 -1.16 4.50
CA LYS A 104 21.54 -2.05 5.29
C LYS A 104 22.30 -3.11 6.07
N GLU A 105 23.49 -3.46 5.57
CA GLU A 105 24.37 -4.50 6.08
C GLU A 105 25.81 -4.11 5.69
N PHE A 106 26.79 -4.37 6.56
CA PHE A 106 28.20 -4.33 6.18
C PHE A 106 28.64 -5.72 5.72
N HIS A 107 29.18 -5.81 4.50
CA HIS A 107 29.72 -7.05 3.95
C HIS A 107 31.09 -6.83 3.33
N GLY A 108 32.12 -7.50 3.87
CA GLY A 108 33.50 -7.32 3.41
C GLY A 108 34.04 -5.91 3.70
N TYR A 109 35.13 -5.56 3.01
CA TYR A 109 35.75 -4.22 3.08
C TYR A 109 35.48 -3.39 1.81
N VAL A 110 34.37 -3.62 1.11
CA VAL A 110 34.06 -2.98 -0.19
C VAL A 110 33.71 -1.51 0.04
N TYR A 111 34.53 -0.59 -0.48
CA TYR A 111 34.33 0.86 -0.30
C TYR A 111 34.45 1.61 -1.65
N GLY A 112 33.42 1.46 -2.48
CA GLY A 112 33.37 2.02 -3.83
C GLY A 112 34.21 1.26 -4.85
N SER A 113 34.49 1.90 -5.99
CA SER A 113 35.22 1.31 -7.12
C SER A 113 36.73 1.18 -6.90
N ASN A 114 37.27 1.74 -5.82
CA ASN A 114 38.65 1.50 -5.38
C ASN A 114 38.65 0.33 -4.39
N ALA A 115 39.23 -0.80 -4.80
CA ALA A 115 39.40 -1.96 -3.92
C ALA A 115 40.13 -1.56 -2.62
N PRO A 116 39.74 -2.14 -1.47
CA PRO A 116 40.30 -1.74 -0.19
C PRO A 116 41.81 -1.99 -0.09
N LEU A 117 42.45 -1.17 0.73
CA LEU A 117 43.77 -1.42 1.31
C LEU A 117 43.71 -2.67 2.19
N GLU A 118 43.76 -3.85 1.59
CA GLU A 118 44.30 -5.05 2.24
C GLU A 118 45.82 -4.89 2.28
N GLU A 119 46.41 -5.04 3.47
CA GLU A 119 47.86 -5.19 3.58
C GLU A 119 48.29 -6.39 2.73
N PRO A 120 49.17 -6.22 1.73
CA PRO A 120 49.50 -7.32 0.85
C PRO A 120 50.14 -8.47 1.64
N MET A 121 49.94 -9.70 1.17
CA MET A 121 50.29 -10.91 1.90
C MET A 121 51.79 -11.25 1.78
N TRP A 122 52.65 -10.26 2.09
CA TRP A 122 54.11 -10.30 1.97
C TRP A 122 54.77 -11.45 2.76
N ASN A 123 54.12 -11.93 3.82
CA ASN A 123 54.62 -12.96 4.73
C ASN A 123 53.94 -14.31 4.46
N CYS A 124 54.04 -14.85 3.23
CA CYS A 124 53.63 -16.24 2.97
C CYS A 124 54.64 -17.22 3.57
N VAL A 125 54.14 -18.24 4.27
CA VAL A 125 54.96 -19.29 4.90
C VAL A 125 55.43 -20.26 3.83
N THR A 126 56.72 -20.54 3.78
CA THR A 126 57.31 -21.56 2.92
C THR A 126 57.09 -22.96 3.48
N VAL A 127 56.54 -23.87 2.68
CA VAL A 127 56.35 -25.27 3.07
C VAL A 127 57.67 -26.03 2.94
N GLU A 128 58.28 -26.38 4.08
CA GLU A 128 59.42 -27.30 4.12
C GLU A 128 58.93 -28.74 4.40
N PRO A 129 59.42 -29.77 3.67
CA PRO A 129 59.04 -31.16 3.92
C PRO A 129 59.63 -31.68 5.24
N ILE A 130 58.78 -32.21 6.12
CA ILE A 130 59.19 -32.77 7.42
C ILE A 130 59.58 -34.24 7.20
N VAL A 131 60.87 -34.56 7.32
CA VAL A 131 61.34 -35.95 7.25
C VAL A 131 61.42 -36.55 8.66
N ARG A 132 60.72 -37.66 8.90
CA ARG A 132 60.76 -38.40 10.15
C ARG A 132 60.76 -39.90 9.90
N ASP A 133 61.70 -40.62 10.51
CA ASP A 133 61.86 -42.07 10.40
C ASP A 133 61.92 -42.59 8.94
N GLY A 134 62.49 -41.79 8.04
CA GLY A 134 62.60 -42.07 6.60
C GLY A 134 61.37 -41.72 5.76
N ILE A 135 60.27 -41.29 6.38
CA ILE A 135 59.04 -40.86 5.72
C ILE A 135 59.03 -39.33 5.59
N THR A 136 58.78 -38.83 4.39
CA THR A 136 58.62 -37.40 4.12
C THR A 136 57.15 -37.00 4.22
N TYR A 137 56.84 -36.12 5.16
CA TYR A 137 55.52 -35.53 5.36
C TYR A 137 55.48 -34.13 4.75
N VAL A 138 54.46 -33.86 3.93
CA VAL A 138 54.16 -32.52 3.39
C VAL A 138 52.80 -32.10 3.97
N PRO A 139 52.66 -30.90 4.57
CA PRO A 139 51.38 -30.44 5.09
C PRO A 139 50.35 -30.31 3.95
N VAL A 140 49.12 -30.76 4.21
CA VAL A 140 48.02 -30.67 3.24
C VAL A 140 47.55 -29.22 3.16
N MET A 141 47.56 -28.66 1.96
CA MET A 141 47.24 -27.24 1.72
C MET A 141 45.73 -27.05 1.55
N GLY A 142 45.02 -26.91 2.67
CA GLY A 142 43.56 -26.67 2.73
C GLY A 142 43.14 -25.32 2.13
N GLY A 143 43.00 -25.27 0.80
CA GLY A 143 42.69 -24.04 0.07
C GLY A 143 41.37 -23.37 0.48
N HIS A 144 40.37 -24.15 0.90
CA HIS A 144 39.00 -23.70 1.21
C HIS A 144 38.67 -23.62 2.71
N GLU A 145 39.66 -23.75 3.59
CA GLU A 145 39.44 -23.59 5.04
C GLU A 145 39.23 -22.10 5.39
N GLU A 146 38.13 -21.79 6.07
CA GLU A 146 37.82 -20.44 6.54
C GLU A 146 38.56 -20.13 7.85
N ASP A 147 38.92 -18.87 8.09
CA ASP A 147 39.59 -18.44 9.32
C ASP A 147 38.80 -17.33 10.05
N THR A 148 39.13 -17.12 11.33
CA THR A 148 38.48 -16.10 12.17
C THR A 148 38.58 -14.69 11.57
N TYR A 149 39.66 -14.37 10.86
CA TYR A 149 39.81 -13.12 10.11
C TYR A 149 38.82 -13.01 8.95
N SER A 150 38.49 -14.12 8.28
CA SER A 150 37.50 -14.16 7.20
C SER A 150 36.09 -13.88 7.74
N ILE A 151 35.72 -14.49 8.87
CA ILE A 151 34.46 -14.21 9.59
C ILE A 151 34.35 -12.72 9.97
N LEU A 152 35.41 -12.18 10.59
CA LEU A 152 35.48 -10.76 10.96
C LEU A 152 35.41 -9.82 9.74
N LYS A 153 36.07 -10.19 8.64
CA LYS A 153 36.01 -9.49 7.35
C LYS A 153 34.61 -9.56 6.74
N GLU A 154 33.91 -10.68 6.83
CA GLU A 154 32.56 -10.85 6.28
C GLU A 154 31.58 -9.88 6.94
N MET A 155 31.68 -9.69 8.26
CA MET A 155 30.96 -8.67 9.04
C MET A 155 31.47 -7.22 8.84
N GLY A 156 32.44 -7.00 7.96
CA GLY A 156 33.05 -5.69 7.69
C GLY A 156 33.95 -5.13 8.81
N LEU A 157 34.28 -5.93 9.82
CA LEU A 157 35.02 -5.49 11.01
C LEU A 157 36.54 -5.58 10.81
N LYS A 158 37.21 -4.43 10.69
CA LYS A 158 38.68 -4.36 10.73
C LYS A 158 39.19 -4.50 12.16
N VAL A 159 39.89 -5.59 12.45
CA VAL A 159 40.41 -5.92 13.79
C VAL A 159 41.92 -5.76 13.87
N PHE A 160 42.38 -4.97 14.85
CA PHE A 160 43.78 -4.88 15.26
C PHE A 160 43.97 -5.75 16.52
N THR A 161 44.92 -6.69 16.50
CA THR A 161 45.10 -7.63 17.62
C THR A 161 46.54 -8.14 17.75
N ASN A 162 46.87 -8.66 18.93
CA ASN A 162 48.10 -9.40 19.25
C ASN A 162 47.89 -10.93 19.31
N THR A 163 46.74 -11.40 18.82
CA THR A 163 46.33 -12.81 18.74
C THR A 163 46.29 -13.31 17.30
N ASN A 164 46.35 -14.64 17.13
CA ASN A 164 46.29 -15.31 15.85
C ASN A 164 44.82 -15.41 15.39
N VAL A 165 44.42 -14.50 14.49
CA VAL A 165 43.10 -14.48 13.83
C VAL A 165 43.13 -14.96 12.37
N ARG A 166 44.28 -14.85 11.70
CA ARG A 166 44.51 -15.33 10.33
C ARG A 166 45.17 -16.71 10.35
N LYS A 167 44.79 -17.59 9.42
CA LYS A 167 45.53 -18.82 9.13
C LYS A 167 46.88 -18.46 8.48
N PRO A 168 47.95 -19.27 8.66
CA PRO A 168 49.18 -19.10 7.91
C PRO A 168 48.88 -19.28 6.41
N TRP A 169 49.18 -18.27 5.60
CA TRP A 169 49.06 -18.35 4.15
C TRP A 169 50.30 -18.97 3.56
N PHE A 170 50.14 -20.01 2.74
CA PHE A 170 51.24 -20.70 2.07
C PHE A 170 51.30 -20.32 0.59
N CYS A 171 52.52 -20.24 0.04
CA CYS A 171 52.75 -19.77 -1.32
C CYS A 171 52.42 -20.88 -2.37
N SER A 172 51.42 -20.67 -3.24
CA SER A 172 50.89 -21.72 -4.15
C SER A 172 51.12 -21.45 -5.66
N PRO A 173 51.47 -22.47 -6.47
CA PRO A 173 51.23 -22.48 -7.92
C PRO A 173 49.75 -22.79 -8.20
N GLY A 174 49.14 -22.19 -9.24
CA GLY A 174 47.68 -22.26 -9.46
C GLY A 174 47.23 -22.89 -10.79
N ASN A 175 45.94 -23.26 -10.86
CA ASN A 175 45.08 -23.22 -12.07
C ASN A 175 43.60 -23.63 -11.77
N HIS A 176 42.64 -22.89 -12.37
CA HIS A 176 41.47 -23.31 -13.19
C HIS A 176 40.89 -24.77 -13.07
N MET A 177 39.57 -25.09 -13.12
CA MET A 177 38.29 -24.32 -13.24
C MET A 177 37.01 -25.25 -13.15
N HIS A 178 35.80 -24.66 -13.09
CA HIS A 178 34.46 -25.17 -13.56
C HIS A 178 33.62 -26.31 -12.87
N SER A 179 32.63 -25.90 -12.05
CA SER A 179 31.14 -26.03 -12.18
C SER A 179 30.32 -27.32 -12.57
N SER A 180 29.36 -27.69 -11.69
CA SER A 180 27.96 -28.23 -11.92
C SER A 180 27.73 -29.62 -12.58
N PRO A 181 26.51 -30.26 -12.54
CA PRO A 181 25.13 -29.83 -12.16
C PRO A 181 24.47 -30.72 -11.01
N GLU A 182 23.17 -31.03 -10.79
CA GLU A 182 21.87 -30.88 -11.54
C GLU A 182 20.55 -30.79 -10.68
N SER A 183 19.67 -31.82 -10.63
CA SER A 183 18.20 -31.78 -10.25
C SER A 183 17.76 -32.91 -9.27
N ALA A 184 16.55 -33.08 -8.67
CA ALA A 184 15.33 -32.29 -8.29
C ALA A 184 14.48 -33.18 -7.27
N ARG A 185 13.15 -33.19 -6.98
CA ARG A 185 11.85 -32.83 -7.61
C ARG A 185 10.64 -32.77 -6.61
N PHE A 186 9.64 -31.90 -6.91
CA PHE A 186 8.16 -31.95 -6.70
C PHE A 186 7.40 -32.60 -5.49
N GLY A 187 6.35 -31.89 -4.99
CA GLY A 187 5.15 -32.45 -4.32
C GLY A 187 4.17 -31.42 -3.68
N ALA A 188 2.86 -31.46 -4.01
CA ALA A 188 1.71 -30.67 -3.46
C ALA A 188 0.36 -31.21 -4.04
N PRO A 189 -0.88 -30.71 -3.76
CA PRO A 189 -1.41 -29.71 -2.79
C PRO A 189 -2.70 -30.21 -2.04
N VAL A 190 -3.53 -29.30 -1.44
CA VAL A 190 -5.04 -29.22 -1.44
C VAL A 190 -5.55 -28.27 -0.32
N ALA A 191 -6.77 -27.70 -0.42
CA ALA A 191 -7.34 -26.66 0.47
C ALA A 191 -8.83 -26.91 0.85
N MET A 192 -9.45 -26.10 1.74
CA MET A 192 -10.90 -25.77 1.75
C MET A 192 -11.32 -24.60 2.72
N ALA A 193 -12.59 -24.17 2.63
CA ALA A 193 -13.20 -22.87 3.02
C ALA A 193 -13.61 -22.58 4.50
N GLY A 194 -14.15 -21.36 4.75
CA GLY A 194 -14.82 -20.85 5.99
C GLY A 194 -16.32 -21.24 6.08
N PRO A 195 -17.33 -20.36 6.42
CA PRO A 195 -17.39 -18.90 6.72
C PRO A 195 -17.98 -18.67 8.17
N PRO A 196 -19.01 -17.85 8.57
CA PRO A 196 -19.73 -16.65 8.03
C PRO A 196 -20.18 -15.51 9.03
N MET A 197 -20.86 -14.46 8.51
CA MET A 197 -21.87 -13.53 9.14
C MET A 197 -21.49 -12.50 10.25
N LEU A 198 -22.28 -11.45 10.58
CA LEU A 198 -23.17 -10.46 9.85
C LEU A 198 -23.78 -9.43 10.86
N SER A 199 -24.37 -8.32 10.35
CA SER A 199 -25.41 -7.42 10.96
C SER A 199 -24.95 -6.19 11.78
N THR A 200 -25.63 -5.03 11.83
CA THR A 200 -26.60 -4.33 10.91
C THR A 200 -26.67 -2.82 11.28
N PRO A 201 -27.08 -1.89 10.39
CA PRO A 201 -26.99 -0.43 10.62
C PRO A 201 -28.33 0.31 10.87
N GLU A 202 -28.25 1.43 11.61
CA GLU A 202 -29.20 2.56 11.68
C GLU A 202 -28.36 3.87 11.85
N GLU A 203 -28.74 5.09 11.43
CA GLU A 203 -30.05 5.78 11.54
C GLU A 203 -30.48 6.60 10.28
N VAL A 204 -31.45 7.54 10.36
CA VAL A 204 -32.01 8.28 9.20
C VAL A 204 -31.26 9.58 8.89
N THR A 205 -30.88 9.75 7.62
CA THR A 205 -30.80 11.07 6.95
C THR A 205 -31.43 11.00 5.55
N GLU A 206 -31.79 12.16 4.97
CA GLU A 206 -32.12 12.29 3.53
C GLU A 206 -30.82 12.60 2.77
N THR A 207 -30.48 11.80 1.75
CA THR A 207 -29.15 11.84 1.12
C THR A 207 -29.17 12.56 -0.23
N VAL A 208 -28.35 13.62 -0.34
CA VAL A 208 -28.13 14.39 -1.59
C VAL A 208 -26.64 14.42 -1.86
N ARG A 209 -26.22 13.63 -2.85
CA ARG A 209 -24.84 13.22 -3.07
C ARG A 209 -24.20 13.97 -4.24
N LYS A 210 -23.13 14.71 -3.97
CA LYS A 210 -22.45 15.61 -4.93
C LYS A 210 -20.91 15.57 -4.84
N TYR A 211 -20.35 15.31 -3.67
CA TYR A 211 -18.92 15.36 -3.40
C TYR A 211 -18.28 13.97 -3.60
N PHE A 212 -17.80 13.72 -4.81
CA PHE A 212 -17.23 12.45 -5.24
C PHE A 212 -15.73 12.57 -5.60
N PRO A 213 -14.83 12.78 -4.61
CA PRO A 213 -13.39 12.84 -4.86
C PRO A 213 -12.78 11.45 -5.14
N GLU A 214 -11.56 11.43 -5.66
CA GLU A 214 -10.69 10.23 -5.70
C GLU A 214 -9.77 10.14 -4.46
N THR A 215 -9.38 11.30 -3.92
CA THR A 215 -8.57 11.48 -2.70
C THR A 215 -9.36 12.35 -1.72
N TRP A 216 -9.60 11.83 -0.51
CA TRP A 216 -10.46 12.46 0.51
C TRP A 216 -9.66 13.25 1.53
N ILE A 217 -8.66 12.62 2.17
CA ILE A 217 -7.84 13.24 3.22
C ILE A 217 -6.41 13.41 2.69
N TRP A 218 -5.83 14.58 2.93
CA TRP A 218 -4.42 14.87 2.74
C TRP A 218 -4.01 15.97 3.74
N SER A 219 -3.47 15.59 4.89
CA SER A 219 -3.31 16.51 6.03
C SER A 219 -2.08 16.21 6.89
N LEU A 220 -1.64 17.23 7.64
CA LEU A 220 -0.65 17.11 8.70
C LEU A 220 -1.34 17.29 10.06
N VAL A 221 -1.17 16.33 10.97
CA VAL A 221 -1.80 16.28 12.29
C VAL A 221 -0.70 16.22 13.36
N PRO A 222 -0.52 17.28 14.18
CA PRO A 222 0.39 17.23 15.31
C PRO A 222 -0.24 16.46 16.48
N LEU A 223 0.51 15.53 17.07
CA LEU A 223 0.06 14.76 18.23
C LEU A 223 0.30 15.51 19.55
N SER A 224 -0.59 15.25 20.51
CA SER A 224 -0.46 15.75 21.89
C SER A 224 0.74 15.14 22.65
N SER A 225 0.98 15.65 23.85
CA SER A 225 1.93 15.06 24.82
C SER A 225 1.52 13.66 25.30
N GLU A 226 0.28 13.22 25.08
CA GLU A 226 -0.16 11.83 25.30
C GLU A 226 0.08 10.91 24.08
N GLY A 227 0.59 11.46 22.97
CA GLY A 227 0.77 10.71 21.73
C GLY A 227 -0.53 10.46 20.97
N LYS A 228 -1.58 11.25 21.24
CA LYS A 228 -2.92 11.12 20.61
C LYS A 228 -3.38 12.38 19.88
N ALA A 229 -4.18 12.19 18.85
CA ALA A 229 -5.00 13.22 18.21
C ALA A 229 -6.26 12.59 17.61
N ASP A 230 -7.26 13.43 17.35
CA ASP A 230 -8.51 13.08 16.71
C ASP A 230 -8.76 14.11 15.59
N LEU A 231 -9.14 13.63 14.41
CA LEU A 231 -9.46 14.45 13.25
C LEU A 231 -10.90 14.16 12.80
N GLU A 232 -11.81 15.08 13.12
CA GLU A 232 -13.19 15.09 12.65
C GLU A 232 -13.23 15.29 11.12
N VAL A 233 -13.91 14.38 10.41
CA VAL A 233 -14.01 14.36 8.94
C VAL A 233 -15.39 13.91 8.48
N THR A 234 -16.01 14.66 7.57
CA THR A 234 -17.26 14.24 6.90
C THR A 234 -16.96 13.23 5.80
N ILE A 235 -17.68 12.11 5.78
CA ILE A 235 -17.53 11.02 4.80
C ILE A 235 -18.00 11.49 3.40
N PRO A 236 -17.22 11.28 2.31
CA PRO A 236 -17.61 11.71 0.97
C PRO A 236 -18.78 10.89 0.40
N ASP A 237 -19.38 11.40 -0.67
CA ASP A 237 -20.62 10.84 -1.24
C ASP A 237 -20.42 9.57 -2.09
N THR A 238 -19.17 9.18 -2.34
CA THR A 238 -18.82 7.93 -3.02
C THR A 238 -19.12 6.75 -2.10
N ILE A 239 -20.09 5.92 -2.50
CA ILE A 239 -20.42 4.66 -1.84
C ILE A 239 -19.31 3.65 -2.18
N THR A 240 -18.39 3.44 -1.24
CA THR A 240 -17.07 2.81 -1.49
C THR A 240 -16.43 2.32 -0.19
N GLU A 241 -15.22 1.78 -0.29
CA GLU A 241 -14.34 1.56 0.84
C GLU A 241 -13.16 2.54 0.76
N TRP A 242 -13.14 3.54 1.65
CA TRP A 242 -12.04 4.47 1.79
C TRP A 242 -10.87 3.78 2.49
N LYS A 243 -9.66 3.92 1.95
CA LYS A 243 -8.43 3.36 2.51
C LYS A 243 -7.51 4.49 2.96
N ALA A 244 -7.09 4.44 4.23
CA ALA A 244 -6.26 5.47 4.84
C ALA A 244 -5.01 4.87 5.48
N ASN A 245 -3.88 5.55 5.34
CA ASN A 245 -2.67 5.32 6.12
C ASN A 245 -1.97 6.63 6.47
N ALA A 246 -1.13 6.57 7.50
CA ALA A 246 -0.37 7.71 7.99
C ALA A 246 1.07 7.30 8.31
N PHE A 247 2.00 8.26 8.18
CA PHE A 247 3.34 8.13 8.76
C PHE A 247 3.58 9.29 9.71
N CYS A 248 4.35 9.05 10.78
CA CYS A 248 4.61 10.06 11.81
C CYS A 248 6.10 10.19 12.09
N THR A 249 6.55 11.40 12.41
CA THR A 249 7.93 11.70 12.77
C THR A 249 8.02 12.30 14.17
N SER A 250 8.89 11.73 15.00
CA SER A 250 9.24 12.22 16.34
C SER A 250 10.74 12.58 16.37
N ALA A 251 11.11 13.52 17.25
CA ALA A 251 12.52 13.76 17.56
C ALA A 251 13.14 12.61 18.38
N ASP A 252 12.35 11.96 19.24
CA ASP A 252 12.84 10.96 20.20
C ASP A 252 12.79 9.53 19.64
N THR A 253 11.72 9.19 18.90
CA THR A 253 11.49 7.82 18.37
C THR A 253 11.61 7.72 16.85
N GLY A 254 11.89 8.83 16.16
CA GLY A 254 12.09 8.89 14.72
C GLY A 254 10.82 8.67 13.89
N PHE A 255 11.00 8.03 12.73
CA PHE A 255 9.93 7.71 11.79
C PHE A 255 9.08 6.52 12.28
N GLY A 256 7.80 6.51 11.89
CA GLY A 256 6.87 5.40 12.05
C GLY A 256 5.78 5.42 10.98
N LEU A 257 5.17 4.26 10.70
CA LEU A 257 4.18 4.06 9.63
C LEU A 257 3.02 3.24 10.19
N SER A 258 1.78 3.65 9.89
CA SER A 258 0.56 2.95 10.31
C SER A 258 0.27 1.75 9.40
N PRO A 259 -0.50 0.76 9.87
CA PRO A 259 -1.24 -0.13 8.95
C PRO A 259 -2.24 0.69 8.12
N THR A 260 -2.63 0.16 6.96
CA THR A 260 -3.71 0.76 6.15
C THR A 260 -5.06 0.34 6.71
N VAL A 261 -5.82 1.31 7.25
CA VAL A 261 -7.17 1.10 7.78
C VAL A 261 -8.24 1.54 6.79
N SER A 262 -9.49 1.22 7.12
CA SER A 262 -10.60 1.27 6.17
C SER A 262 -11.84 1.90 6.80
N LEU A 263 -12.54 2.74 6.03
CA LEU A 263 -13.89 3.20 6.35
C LEU A 263 -14.82 2.80 5.19
N ARG A 264 -15.94 2.16 5.51
CA ARG A 264 -16.96 1.76 4.53
C ARG A 264 -18.05 2.83 4.45
N ALA A 265 -18.09 3.57 3.34
CA ALA A 265 -19.20 4.47 3.02
C ALA A 265 -20.28 3.64 2.33
N PHE A 266 -21.37 3.31 3.02
CA PHE A 266 -22.40 2.41 2.50
C PHE A 266 -23.82 2.93 2.73
N GLN A 267 -24.65 2.77 1.70
CA GLN A 267 -26.06 3.11 1.72
C GLN A 267 -26.85 1.92 1.14
N PRO A 268 -27.87 1.36 1.83
CA PRO A 268 -28.58 0.17 1.33
C PRO A 268 -29.43 0.40 0.08
N PHE A 269 -29.89 1.62 -0.17
CA PHE A 269 -30.72 2.00 -1.31
C PHE A 269 -30.17 3.27 -1.96
N PHE A 270 -29.75 3.18 -3.22
CA PHE A 270 -29.10 4.29 -3.93
C PHE A 270 -29.19 4.17 -5.45
N VAL A 271 -28.88 5.26 -6.15
CA VAL A 271 -28.65 5.31 -7.60
C VAL A 271 -27.17 5.53 -7.94
N GLU A 272 -26.71 4.89 -9.01
CA GLU A 272 -25.38 5.08 -9.58
C GLU A 272 -25.51 5.56 -11.04
N LEU A 273 -24.69 6.54 -11.44
CA LEU A 273 -24.68 7.08 -12.81
C LEU A 273 -23.49 6.54 -13.59
N THR A 274 -23.77 5.79 -14.66
CA THR A 274 -22.75 5.41 -15.64
C THR A 274 -22.67 6.49 -16.72
N MET A 275 -21.54 7.17 -16.78
CA MET A 275 -21.23 8.24 -17.73
C MET A 275 -19.83 8.03 -18.33
N PRO A 276 -19.54 8.53 -19.54
CA PRO A 276 -18.17 8.66 -20.03
C PRO A 276 -17.40 9.75 -19.26
N TYR A 277 -16.10 9.89 -19.52
CA TYR A 277 -15.27 10.97 -18.97
C TYR A 277 -15.64 12.35 -19.56
N SER A 278 -15.85 12.40 -20.88
CA SER A 278 -16.25 13.58 -21.63
C SER A 278 -17.23 13.22 -22.76
N VAL A 279 -17.89 14.24 -23.33
CA VAL A 279 -18.82 14.13 -24.46
C VAL A 279 -18.69 15.33 -25.40
N VAL A 280 -18.92 15.14 -26.69
CA VAL A 280 -18.90 16.23 -27.67
C VAL A 280 -20.25 16.98 -27.67
N ARG A 281 -20.21 18.31 -27.72
CA ARG A 281 -21.42 19.16 -27.84
C ARG A 281 -22.22 18.80 -29.09
N GLY A 282 -23.54 18.66 -28.94
CA GLY A 282 -24.46 18.36 -30.03
C GLY A 282 -24.51 16.89 -30.45
N GLU A 283 -23.52 16.07 -30.07
CA GLU A 283 -23.63 14.61 -30.17
C GLU A 283 -24.53 14.07 -29.06
N SER A 284 -25.14 12.90 -29.29
CA SER A 284 -26.05 12.29 -28.31
C SER A 284 -25.44 11.05 -27.67
N PHE A 285 -25.37 11.04 -26.34
CA PHE A 285 -24.83 9.92 -25.56
C PHE A 285 -25.91 9.27 -24.69
N THR A 286 -25.68 8.05 -24.24
CA THR A 286 -26.63 7.32 -23.38
C THR A 286 -26.24 7.44 -21.92
N LEU A 287 -26.87 8.37 -21.19
CA LEU A 287 -26.79 8.44 -19.73
C LEU A 287 -27.57 7.26 -19.13
N LYS A 288 -26.93 6.47 -18.26
CA LYS A 288 -27.57 5.37 -17.54
C LYS A 288 -27.58 5.63 -16.05
N ALA A 289 -28.74 5.46 -15.41
CA ALA A 289 -28.87 5.42 -13.95
C ALA A 289 -29.25 4.01 -13.53
N THR A 290 -28.45 3.37 -12.66
CA THR A 290 -28.77 2.07 -12.07
C THR A 290 -29.13 2.25 -10.62
N VAL A 291 -30.36 1.89 -10.26
CA VAL A 291 -30.84 1.89 -8.87
C VAL A 291 -30.62 0.50 -8.29
N PHE A 292 -30.02 0.45 -7.11
CA PHE A 292 -29.73 -0.77 -6.36
C PHE A 292 -30.60 -0.82 -5.09
N ASN A 293 -31.11 -2.01 -4.76
CA ASN A 293 -31.74 -2.27 -3.47
C ASN A 293 -31.02 -3.42 -2.74
N TYR A 294 -30.38 -3.11 -1.61
CA TYR A 294 -29.78 -4.05 -0.67
C TYR A 294 -30.60 -4.19 0.63
N LEU A 295 -31.81 -3.61 0.69
CA LEU A 295 -32.77 -3.86 1.76
C LEU A 295 -33.45 -5.23 1.54
N PRO A 296 -33.77 -5.99 2.61
CA PRO A 296 -34.50 -7.26 2.49
C PRO A 296 -35.94 -7.09 1.96
N ALA A 297 -36.50 -5.88 2.05
CA ALA A 297 -37.85 -5.57 1.64
C ALA A 297 -37.96 -5.23 0.14
N CYS A 298 -39.11 -5.56 -0.45
CA CYS A 298 -39.47 -5.10 -1.79
C CYS A 298 -39.95 -3.64 -1.74
N ILE A 299 -39.16 -2.74 -2.31
CA ILE A 299 -39.48 -1.32 -2.46
C ILE A 299 -40.03 -1.03 -3.86
N ARG A 300 -40.83 0.03 -3.98
CA ARG A 300 -41.30 0.53 -5.28
C ARG A 300 -40.72 1.90 -5.56
N VAL A 301 -39.98 2.06 -6.65
CA VAL A 301 -39.19 3.27 -6.93
C VAL A 301 -39.71 4.06 -8.12
N SER A 302 -39.65 5.38 -8.04
CA SER A 302 -39.59 6.27 -9.20
C SER A 302 -38.14 6.69 -9.46
N ILE A 303 -37.81 6.99 -10.72
CA ILE A 303 -36.45 7.37 -11.13
C ILE A 303 -36.58 8.54 -12.11
N THR A 304 -35.95 9.67 -11.80
CA THR A 304 -36.17 10.93 -12.53
C THR A 304 -34.85 11.65 -12.79
N LEU A 305 -34.68 12.16 -14.02
CA LEU A 305 -33.60 13.07 -14.40
C LEU A 305 -34.13 14.50 -14.34
N ALA A 306 -33.44 15.40 -13.63
CA ALA A 306 -33.81 16.79 -13.56
C ALA A 306 -33.70 17.47 -14.94
N GLN A 307 -34.68 18.29 -15.30
CA GLN A 307 -34.64 19.06 -16.54
C GLN A 307 -33.68 20.25 -16.40
N SER A 308 -32.96 20.56 -17.47
CA SER A 308 -31.95 21.63 -17.52
C SER A 308 -31.97 22.32 -18.88
N THR A 309 -31.53 23.58 -18.93
CA THR A 309 -31.30 24.30 -20.19
C THR A 309 -30.02 23.85 -20.91
N HIS A 310 -29.08 23.26 -20.18
CA HIS A 310 -27.73 22.89 -20.65
C HIS A 310 -27.69 21.62 -21.52
N PHE A 311 -28.77 20.83 -21.54
CA PHE A 311 -28.90 19.63 -22.37
C PHE A 311 -30.35 19.43 -22.85
N LEU A 312 -30.56 18.43 -23.70
CA LEU A 312 -31.86 17.78 -23.91
C LEU A 312 -31.74 16.32 -23.49
N ALA A 313 -32.80 15.73 -22.97
CA ALA A 313 -32.84 14.32 -22.61
C ALA A 313 -34.17 13.70 -23.05
N ALA A 314 -34.09 12.55 -23.72
CA ALA A 314 -35.23 11.71 -24.09
C ALA A 314 -35.07 10.32 -23.48
N LEU A 315 -36.16 9.75 -22.96
CA LEU A 315 -36.16 8.40 -22.38
C LEU A 315 -36.02 7.37 -23.51
N VAL A 316 -35.13 6.38 -23.36
CA VAL A 316 -34.79 5.44 -24.47
C VAL A 316 -35.88 4.39 -24.70
N GLU A 317 -36.64 4.04 -23.67
CA GLU A 317 -37.76 3.10 -23.74
C GLU A 317 -39.07 3.78 -23.31
N ASN A 318 -40.21 3.17 -23.67
CA ASN A 318 -41.52 3.46 -23.07
C ASN A 318 -41.56 2.89 -21.63
N GLU A 319 -40.71 3.45 -20.78
CA GLU A 319 -40.54 3.06 -19.38
C GLU A 319 -41.78 3.38 -18.54
N LYS A 320 -41.89 2.68 -17.41
CA LYS A 320 -42.99 2.86 -16.45
C LYS A 320 -42.62 3.95 -15.46
N GLU A 321 -43.62 4.72 -15.04
CA GLU A 321 -43.52 5.75 -14.00
C GLU A 321 -42.98 5.22 -12.65
N SER A 322 -43.12 3.90 -12.40
CA SER A 322 -42.50 3.24 -11.24
C SER A 322 -42.11 1.79 -11.49
N TYR A 323 -41.10 1.33 -10.75
CA TYR A 323 -40.53 -0.02 -10.80
C TYR A 323 -40.54 -0.70 -9.43
N CYS A 324 -40.54 -2.03 -9.43
CA CYS A 324 -40.42 -2.84 -8.22
C CYS A 324 -38.99 -3.38 -8.09
N LEU A 325 -38.38 -3.18 -6.92
CA LEU A 325 -37.03 -3.66 -6.58
C LEU A 325 -37.08 -4.43 -5.26
N CYS A 326 -36.90 -5.75 -5.33
CA CYS A 326 -36.69 -6.58 -4.14
C CYS A 326 -35.20 -6.68 -3.79
N GLU A 327 -34.88 -7.37 -2.69
CA GLU A 327 -33.51 -7.56 -2.20
C GLU A 327 -32.55 -8.02 -3.32
N ASN A 328 -31.39 -7.38 -3.42
CA ASN A 328 -30.33 -7.61 -4.40
C ASN A 328 -30.75 -7.44 -5.88
N VAL A 329 -31.94 -6.90 -6.14
CA VAL A 329 -32.39 -6.54 -7.50
C VAL A 329 -31.93 -5.12 -7.83
N ARG A 330 -31.54 -4.90 -9.10
CA ARG A 330 -31.22 -3.58 -9.66
C ARG A 330 -32.03 -3.28 -10.91
N LYS A 331 -32.37 -2.01 -11.14
CA LYS A 331 -33.02 -1.53 -12.37
C LYS A 331 -32.20 -0.39 -12.96
N THR A 332 -31.78 -0.56 -14.20
CA THR A 332 -31.14 0.51 -14.99
C THR A 332 -32.17 1.21 -15.86
N VAL A 333 -32.17 2.54 -15.84
CA VAL A 333 -32.93 3.45 -16.71
C VAL A 333 -31.93 4.16 -17.63
N ALA A 334 -32.34 4.49 -18.86
CA ALA A 334 -31.48 5.16 -19.83
C ALA A 334 -32.16 6.37 -20.48
N TRP A 335 -31.42 7.47 -20.58
CA TRP A 335 -31.77 8.64 -21.38
C TRP A 335 -30.77 8.81 -22.52
N LEU A 336 -31.27 9.11 -23.71
CA LEU A 336 -30.48 9.67 -24.79
C LEU A 336 -30.37 11.18 -24.53
N VAL A 337 -29.15 11.65 -24.29
CA VAL A 337 -28.85 13.01 -23.84
C VAL A 337 -28.00 13.73 -24.88
N THR A 338 -28.42 14.93 -25.26
CA THR A 338 -27.70 15.82 -26.19
C THR A 338 -27.23 17.09 -25.45
N PRO A 339 -25.93 17.28 -25.20
CA PRO A 339 -25.41 18.48 -24.56
C PRO A 339 -25.52 19.73 -25.45
N LYS A 340 -25.79 20.89 -24.84
CA LYS A 340 -25.86 22.21 -25.51
C LYS A 340 -24.76 23.17 -25.03
N SER A 341 -24.48 23.18 -23.73
CA SER A 341 -23.43 24.02 -23.13
C SER A 341 -22.07 23.31 -23.12
N LEU A 342 -21.00 24.08 -23.25
CA LEU A 342 -19.60 23.60 -23.15
C LEU A 342 -19.11 23.66 -21.70
N GLY A 343 -18.05 22.91 -21.39
CA GLY A 343 -17.45 22.85 -20.05
C GLY A 343 -18.15 21.84 -19.14
N GLN A 344 -18.06 22.02 -17.82
CA GLN A 344 -18.70 21.12 -16.86
C GLN A 344 -20.22 21.34 -16.83
N VAL A 345 -20.98 20.30 -17.15
CA VAL A 345 -22.46 20.31 -17.11
C VAL A 345 -22.96 19.35 -16.03
N GLU A 346 -23.86 19.84 -15.17
CA GLU A 346 -24.43 19.05 -14.07
C GLU A 346 -25.62 18.18 -14.51
N PHE A 347 -25.54 16.90 -14.18
CA PHE A 347 -26.60 15.92 -14.31
C PHE A 347 -27.07 15.52 -12.91
N SER A 348 -28.32 15.83 -12.59
CA SER A 348 -28.97 15.49 -11.31
C SER A 348 -30.03 14.43 -11.54
N VAL A 349 -29.86 13.25 -10.93
CA VAL A 349 -30.83 12.14 -10.99
C VAL A 349 -31.30 11.79 -9.58
N THR A 350 -32.62 11.69 -9.43
CA THR A 350 -33.29 11.39 -8.16
C THR A 350 -34.02 10.06 -8.26
N THR A 351 -33.79 9.18 -7.29
CA THR A 351 -34.61 7.98 -7.05
C THR A 351 -35.36 8.13 -5.73
N GLU A 352 -36.65 7.75 -5.70
CA GLU A 352 -37.47 7.80 -4.49
C GLU A 352 -38.26 6.49 -4.32
N ALA A 353 -38.20 5.89 -3.12
CA ALA A 353 -39.12 4.83 -2.73
C ALA A 353 -40.52 5.41 -2.45
N LEU A 354 -41.48 5.07 -3.31
CA LEU A 354 -42.86 5.53 -3.29
C LEU A 354 -43.67 4.83 -2.19
N GLN A 355 -44.38 5.62 -1.39
CA GLN A 355 -45.22 5.16 -0.27
C GLN A 355 -46.60 4.57 -0.71
N ASN A 356 -46.73 4.17 -1.97
CA ASN A 356 -48.01 3.78 -2.57
C ASN A 356 -48.34 2.30 -2.32
N GLN A 357 -49.52 2.01 -1.78
CA GLN A 357 -50.03 0.66 -1.48
C GLN A 357 -50.30 -0.24 -2.70
N GLN A 358 -49.80 0.07 -3.90
CA GLN A 358 -49.89 -0.84 -5.04
C GLN A 358 -48.83 -1.94 -4.91
N PRO A 359 -49.21 -3.22 -4.67
CA PRO A 359 -48.26 -4.29 -4.39
C PRO A 359 -47.33 -4.56 -5.58
N CYS A 360 -46.13 -5.04 -5.26
CA CYS A 360 -45.15 -5.47 -6.24
C CYS A 360 -45.42 -6.92 -6.66
N GLY A 361 -46.51 -7.10 -7.43
CA GLY A 361 -47.05 -8.43 -7.72
C GLY A 361 -47.66 -9.03 -6.46
N ASN A 362 -47.01 -10.07 -5.92
CA ASN A 362 -47.43 -10.72 -4.68
C ASN A 362 -46.79 -10.12 -3.42
N TYR A 363 -45.80 -9.22 -3.56
CA TYR A 363 -45.08 -8.64 -2.44
C TYR A 363 -45.73 -7.35 -1.95
N ILE A 364 -45.84 -7.21 -0.62
CA ILE A 364 -46.16 -5.94 0.04
C ILE A 364 -45.00 -4.98 -0.24
N VAL A 365 -45.33 -3.72 -0.53
CA VAL A 365 -44.33 -2.66 -0.69
C VAL A 365 -44.07 -2.03 0.67
N GLU A 366 -42.83 -2.06 1.10
CA GLU A 366 -42.37 -1.31 2.27
C GLU A 366 -41.62 -0.06 1.81
N SER A 367 -41.76 1.04 2.54
CA SER A 367 -40.98 2.26 2.33
C SER A 367 -39.93 2.36 3.43
N PRO A 368 -38.62 2.37 3.14
CA PRO A 368 -37.60 2.50 4.17
C PRO A 368 -37.74 3.86 4.86
N GLU A 369 -37.72 3.87 6.20
CA GLU A 369 -37.70 5.10 7.00
C GLU A 369 -36.39 5.88 6.78
N LYS A 370 -35.30 5.16 6.51
CA LYS A 370 -33.93 5.66 6.45
C LYS A 370 -33.50 5.73 4.97
N GLY A 371 -33.11 6.91 4.48
CA GLY A 371 -32.65 7.07 3.09
C GLY A 371 -33.70 6.86 1.99
N ARG A 372 -35.00 7.13 2.24
CA ARG A 372 -36.12 6.95 1.27
C ARG A 372 -35.86 7.52 -0.14
N LYS A 373 -35.03 8.55 -0.23
CA LYS A 373 -34.72 9.29 -1.44
C LYS A 373 -33.21 9.51 -1.53
N ASP A 374 -32.66 9.24 -2.70
CA ASP A 374 -31.26 9.45 -3.03
C ASP A 374 -31.18 10.30 -4.30
N THR A 375 -30.37 11.36 -4.25
CA THR A 375 -30.20 12.32 -5.34
C THR A 375 -28.72 12.45 -5.67
N VAL A 376 -28.31 11.96 -6.84
CA VAL A 376 -26.93 12.07 -7.32
C VAL A 376 -26.82 13.24 -8.28
N VAL A 377 -25.92 14.19 -7.96
CA VAL A 377 -25.45 15.22 -8.89
C VAL A 377 -24.03 14.90 -9.30
N ARG A 378 -23.78 14.74 -10.61
CA ARG A 378 -22.44 14.57 -11.18
C ARG A 378 -22.22 15.61 -12.28
N GLN A 379 -21.00 16.14 -12.36
CA GLN A 379 -20.55 16.96 -13.48
C GLN A 379 -19.95 16.06 -14.58
N LEU A 380 -20.13 16.47 -15.83
CA LEU A 380 -19.60 15.81 -17.03
C LEU A 380 -18.99 16.88 -17.94
N LEU A 381 -17.79 16.61 -18.46
CA LEU A 381 -17.08 17.53 -19.35
C LEU A 381 -17.69 17.49 -20.76
N VAL A 382 -18.18 18.64 -21.24
CA VAL A 382 -18.66 18.81 -22.61
C VAL A 382 -17.62 19.56 -23.45
N GLU A 383 -17.06 18.85 -24.42
CA GLU A 383 -16.00 19.29 -25.32
C GLU A 383 -16.58 19.90 -26.61
N PRO A 384 -15.85 20.82 -27.27
CA PRO A 384 -16.28 21.42 -28.53
C PRO A 384 -16.21 20.42 -29.69
N GLU A 385 -17.11 20.58 -30.65
CA GLU A 385 -17.16 19.81 -31.88
C GLU A 385 -16.02 20.16 -32.84
N GLY A 386 -15.42 19.12 -33.46
CA GLY A 386 -14.35 19.27 -34.46
C GLY A 386 -13.13 18.40 -34.17
N ILE A 387 -11.98 18.82 -34.71
CA ILE A 387 -10.67 18.20 -34.45
C ILE A 387 -9.74 19.32 -33.98
N GLU A 388 -9.15 19.15 -32.79
CA GLU A 388 -8.20 20.11 -32.22
C GLU A 388 -6.96 20.28 -33.10
N LYS A 389 -6.42 21.50 -33.14
CA LYS A 389 -5.20 21.86 -33.88
C LYS A 389 -4.34 22.82 -33.07
N GLU A 390 -3.46 22.26 -32.26
CA GLU A 390 -2.38 23.01 -31.62
C GLU A 390 -1.34 23.46 -32.67
N THR A 391 -0.81 24.68 -32.53
CA THR A 391 0.34 25.16 -33.32
C THR A 391 1.31 25.96 -32.44
N THR A 392 2.39 25.32 -32.01
CA THR A 392 3.37 25.93 -31.09
C THR A 392 4.41 26.74 -31.85
N GLN A 393 4.57 28.02 -31.52
CA GLN A 393 5.64 28.88 -32.04
C GLN A 393 6.65 29.18 -30.93
N ASN A 394 7.74 28.42 -30.89
CA ASN A 394 8.83 28.65 -29.95
C ASN A 394 9.86 29.65 -30.50
N SER A 395 10.37 30.52 -29.62
CA SER A 395 11.49 31.41 -29.93
C SER A 395 12.38 31.60 -28.70
N VAL A 396 13.68 31.85 -28.92
CA VAL A 396 14.66 32.08 -27.86
C VAL A 396 15.22 33.49 -28.04
N LEU A 397 14.96 34.36 -27.05
CA LEU A 397 15.35 35.77 -27.09
C LEU A 397 16.62 36.00 -26.25
N CYS A 398 17.77 35.88 -26.89
CA CYS A 398 19.07 36.20 -26.28
C CYS A 398 19.40 37.69 -26.49
N VAL A 399 19.19 38.52 -25.47
CA VAL A 399 19.78 39.88 -25.42
C VAL A 399 21.29 39.79 -25.21
N LYS A 400 22.04 40.64 -25.90
CA LYS A 400 23.45 40.89 -25.58
C LYS A 400 23.53 41.88 -24.42
N GLY A 401 24.29 41.53 -23.39
CA GLY A 401 24.80 42.48 -22.40
C GLY A 401 26.04 43.22 -22.92
#